data_AF-A0A969VY44-F1
#
_entry.id   AF-A0A969VY44-F1
#
_cell.length_a   1.000
_cell.length_b   1.000
_cell.length_c   1.000
_cell.angle_alpha   90.00
_cell.angle_beta   90.00
_cell.angle_gamma   90.00
#
_symmetry.space_group_name_H-M   'P 1'
#
loop_
_entity.id
_entity.type
_entity.pdbx_description
1 polymer ?
#
loop_
_entity_poly.entity_id
_entity_poly.type
_entity_poly.pdbx_seq_one_letter_code
_entity_poly.pdbx_strand_id
1 'polypeptide(L)'
;MPPTRLAAETNKQPYPPEVIKNFMKGCQYKGKKEDCTCTIKAIQTKYTFAEFKKIDEDARVNRTAPKDIQEIYQSCRRKKK
;
A
#
# COMPACT_ATOMS: atom_id res chain seq x y z
N MET A 1 33.15 5.96 12.37
CA MET A 1 32.36 6.95 11.61
C MET A 1 31.01 6.32 11.27
N PRO A 2 29.91 7.07 11.44
CA PRO A 2 28.55 6.55 11.69
C PRO A 2 27.71 6.51 10.38
N PRO A 3 26.44 6.05 10.39
CA PRO A 3 25.35 6.92 10.86
C PRO A 3 24.34 6.15 11.74
N THR A 4 23.94 6.67 12.90
CA THR A 4 22.83 7.63 13.01
C THR A 4 21.58 7.17 12.25
N ARG A 5 20.53 6.82 12.99
CA ARG A 5 19.16 7.40 12.91
C ARG A 5 18.22 6.46 13.68
N LEU A 6 17.72 6.89 14.84
CA LEU A 6 16.35 7.42 14.94
C LEU A 6 15.39 6.68 13.99
N ALA A 7 14.61 5.75 14.53
CA ALA A 7 13.21 5.51 14.14
C ALA A 7 12.69 4.19 14.75
N ALA A 8 12.89 3.97 16.05
CA ALA A 8 12.00 3.08 16.81
C ALA A 8 10.97 3.92 17.60
N GLU A 9 10.64 5.10 17.06
CA GLU A 9 9.40 5.76 17.43
C GLU A 9 8.27 4.93 16.82
N THR A 10 7.77 4.02 17.64
CA THR A 10 6.36 3.59 17.68
C THR A 10 5.50 4.84 17.55
N ASN A 11 5.26 5.26 16.32
CA ASN A 11 4.47 6.44 16.02
C ASN A 11 3.66 6.12 14.79
N LYS A 12 2.58 5.35 14.98
CA LYS A 12 1.53 5.20 13.96
C LYS A 12 2.09 5.03 12.54
N GLN A 13 3.16 4.26 12.34
CA GLN A 13 3.93 4.36 11.10
C GLN A 13 3.10 3.72 9.98
N PRO A 14 2.57 4.48 9.01
CA PRO A 14 2.01 3.90 7.81
C PRO A 14 3.08 3.04 7.13
N TYR A 15 2.66 2.06 6.34
CA TYR A 15 3.49 0.98 5.80
C TYR A 15 4.92 1.40 5.41
N PRO A 16 5.92 0.54 5.63
CA PRO A 16 7.31 0.85 5.30
C PRO A 16 7.43 1.33 3.85
N PRO A 17 8.34 2.29 3.60
CA PRO A 17 8.42 2.98 2.32
C PRO A 17 8.69 2.03 1.16
N GLU A 18 9.34 0.90 1.42
CA GLU A 18 9.60 -0.14 0.42
C GLU A 18 8.32 -0.81 -0.08
N VAL A 19 7.38 -1.06 0.84
CA VAL A 19 6.09 -1.67 0.53
C VAL A 19 5.19 -0.67 -0.20
N ILE A 20 5.17 0.60 0.23
CA ILE A 20 4.47 1.66 -0.50
C ILE A 20 5.06 1.82 -1.91
N LYS A 21 6.39 1.81 -2.07
CA LYS A 21 7.04 1.89 -3.38
C LYS A 21 6.68 0.70 -4.27
N ASN A 22 6.67 -0.52 -3.72
CA ASN A 22 6.32 -1.72 -4.47
C ASN A 22 4.85 -1.66 -4.94
N PHE A 23 3.95 -1.29 -4.03
CA PHE A 23 2.54 -1.07 -4.34
C PHE A 23 2.36 0.03 -5.39
N MET A 24 3.02 1.18 -5.24
CA MET A 24 2.94 2.28 -6.21
C MET A 24 3.49 1.89 -7.57
N LYS A 25 4.55 1.07 -7.65
CA LYS A 25 5.06 0.56 -8.94
C LYS A 25 4.03 -0.34 -9.63
N GLY A 26 3.47 -1.31 -8.90
CA GLY A 26 2.46 -2.22 -9.44
C GLY A 26 1.15 -1.51 -9.81
N CYS A 27 0.71 -0.56 -8.98
CA CYS A 27 -0.51 0.18 -9.22
C CYS A 27 -0.37 1.22 -10.35
N GLN A 28 0.75 1.93 -10.47
CA GLN A 28 1.00 2.85 -11.59
C GLN A 28 1.04 2.14 -12.95
N TYR A 29 1.30 0.82 -12.96
CA TYR A 29 1.23 0.02 -14.18
C TYR A 29 -0.21 -0.11 -14.71
N LYS A 30 -1.22 -0.12 -13.82
CA LYS A 30 -2.64 -0.27 -14.17
C LYS A 30 -3.48 1.00 -13.98
N GLY A 31 -2.93 2.06 -13.40
CA GLY A 31 -3.71 3.18 -12.87
C GLY A 31 -2.94 4.49 -12.73
N LYS A 32 -3.64 5.56 -12.37
CA LYS A 32 -2.98 6.84 -12.07
C LYS A 32 -2.38 6.83 -10.66
N LYS A 33 -1.27 7.55 -10.50
CA LYS A 33 -0.58 7.73 -9.21
C LYS A 33 -1.53 8.19 -8.09
N GLU A 34 -2.51 9.02 -8.41
CA GLU A 34 -3.49 9.53 -7.45
C GLU A 34 -4.44 8.44 -6.93
N ASP A 35 -4.92 7.55 -7.81
CA ASP A 35 -5.75 6.41 -7.42
C ASP A 35 -4.95 5.45 -6.53
N CYS A 36 -3.70 5.21 -6.89
CA CYS A 36 -2.77 4.39 -6.10
C CYS A 36 -2.53 4.98 -4.71
N THR A 37 -2.36 6.31 -4.63
CA THR A 37 -2.15 7.02 -3.36
C THR A 37 -3.40 6.96 -2.48
N CYS A 38 -4.58 7.12 -3.06
CA CYS A 38 -5.84 6.95 -2.34
C CYS A 38 -5.99 5.52 -1.82
N THR A 39 -5.68 4.54 -2.67
CA THR A 39 -5.83 3.12 -2.35
C THR A 39 -4.93 2.74 -1.19
N ILE A 40 -3.63 3.07 -1.24
CA ILE A 40 -2.69 2.73 -0.17
C ILE A 40 -3.05 3.43 1.15
N LYS A 41 -3.57 4.66 1.10
CA LYS A 41 -4.07 5.35 2.30
C LYS A 41 -5.29 4.65 2.90
N ALA A 42 -6.28 4.30 2.07
CA ALA A 42 -7.47 3.60 2.53
C ALA A 42 -7.14 2.21 3.10
N ILE A 43 -6.18 1.53 2.47
CA ILE A 43 -5.62 0.28 2.96
C ILE A 43 -4.96 0.49 4.32
N GLN A 44 -4.09 1.49 4.50
CA GLN A 44 -3.45 1.78 5.80
C GLN A 44 -4.44 2.12 6.92
N THR A 45 -5.61 2.67 6.56
CA THR A 45 -6.69 2.93 7.53
C THR A 45 -7.46 1.66 7.90
N LYS A 46 -7.62 0.73 6.96
CA LYS A 46 -8.41 -0.50 7.12
C LYS A 46 -7.61 -1.68 7.63
N TYR A 47 -6.35 -1.78 7.21
CA TYR A 47 -5.46 -2.90 7.40
C TYR A 47 -4.20 -2.44 8.13
N THR A 48 -3.73 -3.29 9.03
CA THR A 48 -2.42 -3.11 9.63
C THR A 48 -1.34 -3.58 8.67
N PHE A 49 -0.10 -3.19 8.93
CA PHE A 49 1.03 -3.63 8.14
C PHE A 49 1.16 -5.16 8.06
N ALA A 50 0.87 -5.86 9.16
CA ALA A 50 0.95 -7.32 9.21
C ALA A 50 -0.08 -7.99 8.28
N GLU A 51 -1.31 -7.47 8.26
CA GLU A 51 -2.37 -7.98 7.37
C GLU A 51 -2.06 -7.66 5.91
N PHE A 52 -1.58 -6.44 5.64
CA PHE A 52 -1.16 -6.10 4.29
C PHE A 52 0.03 -6.92 3.82
N LYS A 53 0.97 -7.27 4.70
CA LYS A 53 2.11 -8.11 4.33
C LYS A 53 1.65 -9.48 3.84
N LYS A 54 0.70 -10.11 4.53
CA LYS A 54 0.08 -11.37 4.07
C LYS A 54 -0.57 -11.20 2.71
N ILE A 55 -1.31 -10.10 2.52
CA ILE A 55 -1.96 -9.74 1.26
C ILE A 55 -0.94 -9.49 0.14
N ASP A 56 0.17 -8.80 0.42
CA ASP A 56 1.22 -8.47 -0.56
C ASP A 56 2.03 -9.72 -0.95
N GLU A 57 2.32 -10.61 0.00
CA GLU A 57 2.92 -11.91 -0.29
C GLU A 57 2.03 -12.75 -1.20
N ASP A 58 0.73 -12.86 -0.87
CA ASP A 58 -0.23 -13.56 -1.70
C ASP A 58 -0.37 -12.90 -3.09
N ALA A 59 -0.41 -11.56 -3.15
CA ALA A 59 -0.48 -10.81 -4.39
C ALA A 59 0.79 -10.95 -5.24
N ARG A 60 1.96 -11.11 -4.64
CA ARG A 60 3.23 -11.38 -5.34
C ARG A 60 3.25 -12.78 -5.92
N VAL A 61 2.78 -13.77 -5.16
CA VAL A 61 2.66 -15.17 -5.60
C VAL A 61 1.66 -15.28 -6.75
N ASN A 62 0.46 -14.73 -6.57
CA ASN A 62 -0.63 -14.78 -7.55
C ASN A 62 -0.52 -13.70 -8.65
N ARG A 63 0.50 -12.83 -8.56
CA ARG A 63 0.68 -11.62 -9.41
C ARG A 63 -0.59 -10.76 -9.54
N THR A 64 -1.48 -10.87 -8.57
CA THR A 64 -2.84 -10.33 -8.62
C THR A 64 -3.17 -9.76 -7.25
N ALA A 65 -3.50 -8.47 -7.20
CA ALA A 65 -4.00 -7.87 -5.97
C ALA A 65 -5.33 -8.55 -5.57
N PRO A 66 -5.51 -8.94 -4.29
CA PRO A 66 -6.75 -9.56 -3.85
C PRO A 66 -7.93 -8.61 -4.02
N LYS A 67 -9.14 -9.19 -4.07
CA LYS A 67 -10.38 -8.47 -4.33
C LYS A 67 -10.56 -7.26 -3.42
N ASP A 68 -10.22 -7.36 -2.15
CA ASP A 68 -10.30 -6.25 -1.18
C ASP A 68 -9.51 -5.02 -1.62
N ILE A 69 -8.27 -5.23 -2.08
CA ILE A 69 -7.40 -4.16 -2.59
C ILE A 69 -7.97 -3.58 -3.88
N GLN A 70 -8.51 -4.44 -4.75
CA GLN A 70 -9.14 -4.02 -6.00
C GLN A 70 -10.43 -3.22 -5.74
N GLU A 71 -11.22 -3.59 -4.74
CA GLU A 71 -12.43 -2.87 -4.34
C GLU A 71 -12.09 -1.51 -3.76
N ILE A 72 -11.08 -1.42 -2.90
CA ILE A 72 -10.59 -0.13 -2.40
C ILE A 72 -10.11 0.74 -3.56
N TYR A 73 -9.36 0.16 -4.51
CA TYR A 73 -8.90 0.87 -5.71
C TYR A 73 -10.06 1.39 -6.56
N GLN A 74 -11.06 0.54 -6.82
CA GLN A 74 -12.25 0.93 -7.58
C GLN A 74 -13.07 1.99 -6.82
N SER A 75 -13.14 1.92 -5.50
CA SER A 75 -13.81 2.91 -4.66
C SER A 75 -13.10 4.27 -4.74
N CYS A 76 -11.77 4.28 -4.65
CA CYS A 76 -10.94 5.47 -4.87
C CYS A 76 -11.13 6.06 -6.28
N ARG A 77 -11.16 5.20 -7.30
CA ARG A 77 -11.38 5.61 -8.69
C ARG A 77 -12.79 6.16 -8.93
N ARG A 78 -13.81 5.58 -8.27
CA ARG A 78 -15.21 6.04 -8.37
C ARG A 78 -15.48 7.32 -7.58
N LYS A 79 -14.85 7.51 -6.42
CA LYS A 79 -14.99 8.74 -5.61
C LYS A 79 -14.49 10.01 -6.31
N LYS A 80 -13.77 9.86 -7.42
CA LYS A 80 -13.30 10.96 -8.28
C LYS A 80 -14.25 11.33 -9.43
N LYS A 81 -15.39 10.64 -9.57
CA LYS A 81 -16.38 10.91 -10.62
C LYS A 81 -17.54 11.73 -10.10
#